data_AF-A0A1Q9H1S2-F1
#
_entry.id   AF-A0A1Q9H1S2-F1
#
_cell.length_a   1.000
_cell.length_b   1.000
_cell.length_c   1.000
_cell.angle_alpha   90.00
_cell.angle_beta   90.00
_cell.angle_gamma   90.00
#
_symmetry.space_group_name_H-M   'P 1'
#
loop_
_entity.id
_entity.type
_entity.pdbx_description
1 polymer ?
#
loop_
_entity_poly.entity_id
_entity_poly.type
_entity_poly.pdbx_seq_one_letter_code
_entity_poly.pdbx_strand_id
1 'polypeptide(L)'
;MHVKIIDEIRASQIHGTRKARDLCFQKVVYVESETKKYPGNRFIYRDENDKLLVQRGQANLDDLTLVKAMLSVAEARGWHLTKS
;
A
#
# COMPACT_ATOMS: atom_id res chain seq x y z
N MET A 1 -13.52 2.94 -13.13
CA MET A 1 -12.36 2.23 -12.54
C MET A 1 -12.22 2.63 -11.08
N HIS A 2 -12.17 1.67 -10.17
CA HIS A 2 -11.90 1.93 -8.74
C HIS A 2 -10.87 0.93 -8.20
N VAL A 3 -10.34 1.19 -7.01
CA VAL A 3 -9.38 0.31 -6.34
C VAL A 3 -10.00 -0.24 -5.06
N LYS A 4 -10.09 -1.56 -4.97
CA LYS A 4 -10.47 -2.25 -3.74
C LYS A 4 -9.22 -2.59 -2.95
N ILE A 5 -9.13 -2.12 -1.71
CA ILE A 5 -8.05 -2.48 -0.78
C ILE A 5 -8.41 -3.82 -0.15
N ILE A 6 -7.50 -4.79 -0.22
CA ILE A 6 -7.65 -6.13 0.36
C ILE A 6 -6.98 -6.20 1.72
N ASP A 7 -5.75 -5.69 1.81
CA ASP A 7 -4.96 -5.62 3.04
C ASP A 7 -3.97 -4.45 2.94
N GLU A 8 -3.47 -3.97 4.08
CA GLU A 8 -2.60 -2.79 4.19
C GLU A 8 -1.54 -2.98 5.30
N ILE A 9 -0.32 -2.56 4.99
CA ILE A 9 0.77 -2.42 5.95
C ILE A 9 1.07 -0.92 6.05
N ARG A 10 1.13 -0.40 7.29
CA ARG A 10 1.39 1.01 7.55
C ARG A 10 2.79 1.19 8.13
N ALA A 11 3.49 2.23 7.70
CA ALA A 11 4.82 2.54 8.23
C ALA A 11 4.77 2.82 9.74
N SER A 12 3.69 3.44 10.22
CA SER A 12 3.43 3.63 11.66
C SER A 12 3.38 2.32 12.46
N GLN A 13 2.96 1.19 11.86
CA GLN A 13 2.98 -0.12 12.53
C GLN A 13 4.40 -0.70 12.67
N ILE A 14 5.35 -0.24 11.84
CA ILE A 14 6.74 -0.71 11.86
C ILE A 14 7.59 0.16 12.78
N HIS A 15 7.49 1.49 12.66
CA HIS A 15 8.32 2.42 13.43
C HIS A 15 7.65 2.96 14.70
N GLY A 16 6.40 2.59 14.98
CA GLY A 16 5.67 3.00 16.18
C GLY A 16 5.22 4.46 16.21
N THR A 17 5.51 5.25 15.17
CA THR A 17 5.19 6.68 15.11
C THR A 17 4.27 6.99 13.94
N ARG A 18 3.10 7.56 14.23
CA ARG A 18 2.18 8.07 13.22
C ARG A 18 2.64 9.44 12.73
N LYS A 19 2.96 9.55 11.44
CA LYS A 19 3.30 10.82 10.79
C LYS A 19 2.06 11.42 10.13
N ALA A 20 2.07 12.74 9.88
CA ALA A 20 1.05 13.42 9.08
C ALA A 20 0.93 12.87 7.65
N ARG A 21 1.95 12.12 7.19
CA ARG A 21 1.95 11.33 5.96
C ARG A 21 2.44 9.93 6.29
N ASP A 22 1.50 9.03 6.56
CA ASP A 22 1.82 7.64 6.87
C ASP A 22 1.90 6.85 5.55
N LEU A 23 3.08 6.31 5.26
CA LEU A 23 3.29 5.50 4.06
C LEU A 23 2.59 4.15 4.26
N CYS A 24 1.76 3.77 3.29
CA CYS A 24 1.01 2.54 3.28
C CYS A 24 1.42 1.70 2.08
N PHE A 25 1.67 0.41 2.31
CA PHE A 25 1.82 -0.59 1.27
C PHE A 25 0.53 -1.41 1.22
N GLN A 26 -0.19 -1.33 0.11
CA GLN A 26 -1.53 -1.90 -0.03
C GLN A 26 -1.52 -3.08 -1.00
N LYS A 27 -2.15 -4.17 -0.60
CA LYS A 27 -2.59 -5.24 -1.48
C LYS A 27 -3.95 -4.85 -2.03
N VAL A 28 -4.07 -4.77 -3.35
CA VAL A 28 -5.24 -4.18 -4.00
C VAL A 28 -5.75 -5.04 -5.16
N VAL A 29 -6.99 -4.78 -5.54
CA VAL A 29 -7.55 -5.18 -6.82
C VAL A 29 -8.01 -3.92 -7.55
N TYR A 30 -7.42 -3.66 -8.72
CA TYR A 30 -7.89 -2.64 -9.66
C TYR A 30 -9.11 -3.20 -10.39
N VAL A 31 -10.27 -2.57 -10.20
CA VAL A 31 -11.54 -2.99 -10.79
C VAL A 31 -11.84 -2.04 -11.95
N GLU A 32 -11.64 -2.53 -13.16
CA GLU A 32 -12.02 -1.83 -14.39
C GLU A 32 -13.51 -2.06 -14.68
N SER A 33 -13.98 -3.30 -14.54
CA SER A 33 -15.38 -3.73 -14.58
C SER A 33 -15.61 -4.94 -13.67
N GLU A 34 -16.86 -5.41 -13.52
CA GLU A 34 -17.14 -6.62 -12.72
C GLU A 34 -16.41 -7.87 -13.22
N THR A 35 -16.16 -7.94 -14.53
CA THR A 35 -15.48 -9.05 -15.20
C THR A 35 -13.98 -8.81 -15.38
N LYS A 36 -13.50 -7.58 -15.23
CA LYS A 36 -12.12 -7.19 -15.50
C LYS A 36 -11.46 -6.60 -14.25
N LYS A 37 -10.74 -7.46 -13.53
CA LYS A 37 -10.13 -7.21 -12.22
C LYS A 37 -8.65 -7.59 -12.26
N TYR A 38 -7.79 -6.69 -11.78
CA TYR A 38 -6.34 -6.88 -11.78
C TYR A 38 -5.80 -6.83 -10.35
N PRO A 39 -5.24 -7.91 -9.81
CA PRO A 39 -4.55 -7.86 -8.53
C PRO A 39 -3.26 -7.05 -8.66
N GLY A 40 -2.85 -6.41 -7.56
CA GLY A 40 -1.56 -5.73 -7.52
C GLY A 40 -1.22 -5.26 -6.12
N ASN A 41 -0.06 -4.64 -6.01
CA ASN A 41 0.38 -3.96 -4.80
C ASN A 41 0.78 -2.53 -5.14
N ARG A 42 0.63 -1.59 -4.21
CA ARG A 42 1.03 -0.19 -4.41
C ARG A 42 1.42 0.50 -3.12
N PHE A 43 2.23 1.54 -3.24
CA PHE A 43 2.49 2.48 -2.16
C PHE A 43 1.58 3.71 -2.29
N ILE A 44 1.04 4.17 -1.16
CA ILE A 44 0.23 5.39 -1.07
C ILE A 44 0.35 6.01 0.32
N TYR A 45 0.08 7.31 0.44
CA TYR A 45 0.05 7.96 1.75
C TYR A 45 -1.37 8.11 2.30
N ARG A 46 -1.49 8.03 3.62
CA ARG A 46 -2.63 8.52 4.38
C ARG A 46 -2.25 9.75 5.18
N ASP A 47 -3.22 10.63 5.39
CA ASP A 47 -3.07 11.71 6.36
C ASP A 47 -3.34 11.22 7.79
N GLU A 48 -3.19 12.12 8.75
CA GLU A 48 -3.49 11.89 10.16
C GLU A 48 -4.95 11.51 10.46
N ASN A 49 -5.87 11.79 9.53
CA ASN A 49 -7.29 11.46 9.61
C ASN A 49 -7.63 10.18 8.83
N ASP A 50 -6.63 9.37 8.47
CA ASP A 50 -6.75 8.14 7.69
C ASP A 50 -7.27 8.33 6.26
N LYS A 51 -7.33 9.56 5.74
CA LYS A 51 -7.75 9.81 4.36
C LYS A 51 -6.61 9.53 3.40
N LEU A 52 -6.94 8.86 2.29
CA LEU A 52 -5.97 8.60 1.22
C LEU A 52 -5.56 9.91 0.53
N LEU A 53 -4.26 10.13 0.42
CA LEU A 53 -3.69 11.26 -0.32
C LEU A 53 -3.55 10.90 -1.80
N VAL A 54 -4.67 10.61 -2.46
CA VAL A 54 -4.76 10.18 -3.87
C VAL A 54 -4.22 11.21 -4.86
N GLN A 55 -4.30 12.49 -4.52
CA GLN A 55 -3.88 13.60 -5.39
C GLN A 55 -2.37 13.59 -5.68
N ARG A 56 -1.60 12.80 -4.92
CA ARG A 56 -0.16 12.68 -5.12
C ARG A 56 0.23 11.62 -6.14
N GLY A 57 -0.69 10.78 -6.63
CA GLY A 57 -0.54 9.86 -7.78
C GLY A 57 0.51 8.74 -7.62
N GLN A 58 1.67 9.07 -7.10
CA GLN A 58 2.85 8.25 -6.84
C GLN A 58 3.37 8.63 -5.45
N ALA A 59 3.58 7.63 -4.59
CA ALA A 59 4.26 7.86 -3.33
C ALA A 59 5.74 8.17 -3.59
N ASN A 60 6.24 9.29 -3.10
CA ASN A 60 7.68 9.56 -3.06
C ASN A 60 8.31 8.69 -1.98
N LEU A 61 9.13 7.70 -2.34
CA LEU A 61 9.73 6.77 -1.38
C LEU A 61 11.10 7.28 -0.93
N ASP A 62 11.13 8.13 0.09
CA ASP A 62 12.34 8.78 0.60
C ASP A 62 13.19 7.90 1.53
N ASP A 63 12.58 6.93 2.21
CA ASP A 63 13.25 5.97 3.07
C ASP A 63 13.15 4.54 2.53
N LEU A 64 14.21 4.10 1.83
CA LEU A 64 14.28 2.75 1.27
C LEU A 64 14.41 1.65 2.33
N THR A 65 14.88 1.97 3.54
CA THR A 65 14.96 1.00 4.64
C THR A 65 13.57 0.66 5.13
N LEU A 66 12.72 1.67 5.31
CA LEU A 66 11.31 1.49 5.60
C LEU A 66 10.60 0.70 4.49
N VAL A 67 10.82 1.06 3.22
CA VAL A 67 10.23 0.32 2.08
C VAL A 67 10.57 -1.16 2.12
N LYS A 68 11.85 -1.50 2.34
CA LYS A 68 12.29 -2.90 2.49
C LYS A 68 11.61 -3.59 3.66
N ALA A 69 11.51 -2.93 4.81
CA ALA A 69 10.81 -3.49 5.97
C ALA A 69 9.32 -3.77 5.67
N MET A 70 8.63 -2.86 4.97
CA MET A 70 7.24 -3.06 4.55
C MET A 70 7.09 -4.24 3.59
N LEU A 71 8.02 -4.40 2.65
CA LEU A 71 8.06 -5.55 1.73
C LEU A 71 8.28 -6.86 2.49
N SER A 72 9.23 -6.90 3.43
CA SER A 72 9.47 -8.09 4.26
C SER A 72 8.24 -8.48 5.09
N VAL A 73 7.50 -7.50 5.63
CA VAL A 73 6.23 -7.77 6.32
C VAL A 73 5.18 -8.33 5.35
N ALA A 74 5.10 -7.79 4.13
CA ALA A 74 4.18 -8.29 3.12
C ALA A 74 4.49 -9.74 2.72
N GLU A 75 5.77 -10.06 2.51
CA GLU A 75 6.24 -11.41 2.23
C GLU A 75 5.92 -12.37 3.39
N ALA A 76 6.15 -11.96 4.64
CA ALA A 76 5.80 -12.74 5.82
C ALA A 76 4.28 -12.96 5.95
N ARG A 77 3.45 -12.04 5.42
CA ARG A 77 1.98 -12.20 5.31
C ARG A 77 1.55 -13.01 4.08
N GLY A 78 2.49 -13.55 3.30
CA GLY A 78 2.19 -14.33 2.09
C GLY A 78 1.74 -13.49 0.90
N TRP A 79 2.11 -12.20 0.83
CA TRP A 79 1.86 -11.36 -0.35
C TRP A 79 2.85 -11.70 -1.46
N HIS A 80 2.75 -12.89 -2.02
CA HIS A 80 3.55 -13.30 -3.17
C HIS A 80 2.79 -12.97 -4.46
N LEU A 81 3.50 -12.43 -5.45
CA LEU A 81 2.96 -12.35 -6.81
C LEU A 81 2.91 -13.77 -7.37
N THR A 82 1.72 -14.36 -7.47
CA THR A 82 1.52 -15.56 -8.27
C THR A 82 1.86 -15.19 -9.71
N LYS A 83 2.91 -15.81 -10.27
CA LYS A 83 3.15 -15.75 -11.71
C LYS A 83 1.90 -16.31 -12.40
N SER A 84 1.16 -15.43 -13.07
CA SER A 84 0.14 -15.77 -14.06
C SER A 84 0.80 -16.34 -15.30
#